data_AF-A0A941PJA7-F1
#
_entry.id   AF-A0A941PJA7-F1
#
_cell.length_a   1.000
_cell.length_b   1.000
_cell.length_c   1.000
_cell.angle_alpha   90.00
_cell.angle_beta   90.00
_cell.angle_gamma   90.00
#
_symmetry.space_group_name_H-M   'P 1'
#
loop_
_entity.id
_entity.type
_entity.pdbx_description
1 polymer ?
#
loop_
_entity_poly.entity_id
_entity_poly.type
_entity_poly.pdbx_seq_one_letter_code
_entity_poly.pdbx_strand_id
1 'polypeptide(L)' 'YNQRLSERRAHSVGAALMDFGVDYGRIATSGRGEWEPIASNDTEWGRARNRRVEIHLKPMRK' A
#
# COMPACT_ATOMS: atom_id res chain seq x y z
N TYR A 1 14.35 -5.71 -4.04
CA TYR A 1 13.81 -6.38 -2.83
C TYR A 1 12.57 -5.66 -2.31
N ASN A 2 12.64 -4.36 -2.05
CA ASN A 2 11.54 -3.59 -1.45
C ASN A 2 10.33 -3.37 -2.36
N GLN A 3 10.52 -3.38 -3.69
CA GLN A 3 9.42 -3.37 -4.67
C GLN A 3 8.43 -4.52 -4.41
N ARG A 4 8.91 -5.78 -4.48
CA ARG A 4 8.09 -6.97 -4.21
C ARG A 4 7.49 -6.98 -2.81
N LEU A 5 8.20 -6.45 -1.81
CA LEU A 5 7.66 -6.34 -0.45
C LEU A 5 6.48 -5.36 -0.38
N SER A 6 6.60 -4.21 -1.04
CA SER A 6 5.53 -3.21 -1.10
C SER A 6 4.31 -3.72 -1.87
N GLU A 7 4.52 -4.45 -2.96
CA GLU A 7 3.46 -5.10 -3.75
C GLU A 7 2.69 -6.12 -2.91
N ARG A 8 3.40 -7.01 -2.18
CA ARG A 8 2.76 -7.98 -1.29
C ARG A 8 1.92 -7.31 -0.20
N ARG A 9 2.40 -6.21 0.38
CA ARG A 9 1.63 -5.45 1.38
C ARG A 9 0.38 -4.82 0.78
N ALA A 10 0.52 -4.18 -0.39
CA ALA A 10 -0.61 -3.60 -1.10
C ALA A 10 -1.67 -4.67 -1.44
N HIS A 11 -1.24 -5.84 -1.92
CA HIS A 11 -2.13 -6.98 -2.19
C HIS A 11 -2.82 -7.49 -0.92
N SER A 12 -2.11 -7.61 0.19
CA SER A 12 -2.69 -8.05 1.47
C SER A 12 -3.78 -7.08 1.97
N VAL A 13 -3.58 -5.77 1.80
CA VAL A 13 -4.60 -4.78 2.15
C VAL A 13 -5.77 -4.84 1.17
N GLY A 14 -5.51 -5.00 -0.12
CA GLY A 14 -6.56 -5.19 -1.13
C GLY A 14 -7.45 -6.40 -0.83
N ALA A 15 -6.85 -7.54 -0.48
CA ALA A 15 -7.58 -8.75 -0.08
C ALA A 15 -8.45 -8.51 1.16
N ALA A 16 -7.91 -7.86 2.20
CA ALA A 16 -8.69 -7.52 3.38
C ALA A 16 -9.89 -6.62 3.06
N LEU A 17 -9.74 -5.65 2.14
CA LEU A 17 -10.86 -4.81 1.69
C LEU A 17 -11.94 -5.62 0.95
N MET A 18 -11.56 -6.64 0.20
CA MET A 18 -12.51 -7.56 -0.43
C MET A 18 -13.28 -8.37 0.62
N ASP A 19 -12.60 -8.83 1.68
CA ASP A 19 -13.25 -9.51 2.81
C ASP A 19 -14.26 -8.60 3.53
N PHE A 20 -14.02 -7.28 3.52
CA PHE A 20 -14.97 -6.27 4.00
C PHE A 20 -16.07 -5.89 2.99
N GLY A 21 -16.14 -6.57 1.84
CA GLY A 21 -17.20 -6.41 0.85
C GLY A 21 -16.97 -5.33 -0.20
N VAL A 22 -15.74 -4.81 -0.33
CA VAL A 22 -15.39 -3.90 -1.44
C VAL A 22 -15.22 -4.72 -2.72
N ASP A 23 -15.97 -4.36 -3.75
CA ASP A 23 -15.89 -5.00 -5.07
C ASP A 23 -14.46 -4.94 -5.67
N TYR A 24 -14.01 -6.05 -6.23
CA TYR A 24 -12.68 -6.20 -6.83
C TYR A 24 -12.39 -5.14 -7.90
N GLY A 25 -13.38 -4.80 -8.73
CA GLY A 25 -13.26 -3.80 -9.79
C GLY A 25 -13.03 -2.37 -9.27
N ARG A 26 -13.22 -2.15 -7.97
CA ARG A 26 -12.99 -0.85 -7.29
C ARG A 26 -11.63 -0.77 -6.61
N ILE A 27 -10.86 -1.86 -6.59
CA ILE A 27 -9.59 -1.95 -5.89
C ILE A 27 -8.46 -1.99 -6.92
N ALA A 28 -7.54 -1.04 -6.82
CA ALA A 28 -6.27 -1.07 -7.54
C ALA A 28 -5.13 -1.00 -6.52
N THR A 29 -4.23 -1.98 -6.58
CA THR A 29 -3.07 -2.06 -5.68
C THR A 29 -1.78 -1.82 -6.45
N SER A 30 -0.88 -0.99 -5.91
CA SER A 30 0.46 -0.81 -6.45
C SER A 30 1.49 -0.70 -5.34
N GLY A 31 2.68 -1.24 -5.57
CA GLY A 31 3.82 -1.11 -4.67
C GLY A 31 4.72 0.04 -5.11
N ARG A 32 5.00 0.99 -4.21
CA ARG A 32 5.91 2.14 -4.46
C ARG A 32 7.38 1.84 -4.08
N GLY A 33 7.67 0.64 -3.59
CA GLY A 33 9.01 0.24 -3.20
C GLY A 33 9.66 1.19 -2.19
N GLU A 34 10.87 1.64 -2.49
CA GLU A 34 11.64 2.62 -1.70
C GLU A 34 11.61 4.03 -2.28
N TRP A 35 10.84 4.26 -3.35
CA TRP A 35 10.91 5.50 -4.11
C TRP A 35 10.29 6.70 -3.38
N GLU A 36 9.49 6.45 -2.33
CA GLU A 36 8.80 7.50 -1.56
C GLU A 36 8.84 7.23 -0.05
N PRO A 37 10.02 7.38 0.57
CA PRO A 37 10.16 7.31 2.02
C PRO A 37 9.51 8.54 2.66
N ILE A 38 8.83 8.34 3.79
CA ILE A 38 8.31 9.45 4.62
C ILE A 38 9.20 9.76 5.82
N ALA A 39 10.22 8.93 6.05
CA ALA A 39 11.21 9.09 7.09
C ALA A 39 12.56 8.49 6.64
N SER A 40 13.67 8.86 7.29
CA SER A 40 14.99 8.29 7.01
C SER A 40 15.02 6.78 7.25
N ASN A 41 15.64 6.03 6.34
CA ASN A 41 15.87 4.58 6.48
C ASN A 41 17.04 4.25 7.43
N ASP A 42 17.76 5.26 7.93
CA ASP A 42 18.94 5.07 8.77
C ASP A 42 18.56 4.80 10.24
N THR A 43 17.34 5.14 10.62
CA THR A 43 16.81 4.89 11.97
C THR A 43 15.82 3.74 11.96
N GLU A 44 15.77 2.95 13.04
CA GLU A 44 14.76 1.90 13.19
C GLU A 44 13.33 2.47 13.14
N TRP A 45 13.13 3.61 13.82
CA TRP A 45 11.86 4.33 13.82
C TRP A 45 11.45 4.77 12.41
N GLY A 46 12.36 5.34 11.62
CA GLY A 46 12.06 5.77 10.26
C GLY A 46 11.78 4.61 9.31
N ARG A 47 12.54 3.51 9.43
CA ARG A 47 12.22 2.24 8.73
C ARG A 47 10.83 1.71 9.11
N ALA A 48 10.44 1.81 10.38
CA ALA A 48 9.11 1.41 10.82
C ALA A 48 8.02 2.26 10.17
N ARG A 49 8.20 3.58 10.10
CA ARG A 49 7.26 4.49 9.42
C ARG A 49 7.16 4.23 7.92
N ASN A 50 8.26 3.84 7.27
CA ASN A 50 8.25 3.51 5.84
C ASN A 50 7.54 2.19 5.52
N ARG A 51 7.30 1.30 6.51
CA ARG A 51 6.50 0.07 6.34
C ARG A 51 4.99 0.35 6.41
N ARG A 52 4.47 1.08 5.43
CA ARG A 52 3.05 1.50 5.37
C ARG A 52 2.37 1.14 4.05
N VAL A 53 1.04 1.21 4.05
CA VAL A 53 0.18 1.19 2.87
C VAL A 53 -0.74 2.41 2.95
N GLU A 54 -0.87 3.15 1.86
CA GLU A 54 -1.77 4.30 1.75
C GLU A 54 -2.96 3.94 0.87
N ILE A 55 -4.16 4.40 1.25
CA ILE A 55 -5.40 4.13 0.50
C ILE A 55 -5.91 5.47 -0.03
N HIS A 56 -6.02 5.57 -1.35
CA HIS A 56 -6.57 6.75 -2.03
C HIS A 56 -7.96 6.43 -2.56
N LEU A 57 -8.98 7.12 -2.04
CA LEU A 57 -10.36 6.97 -2.48
C LEU A 57 -10.68 8.02 -3.55
N LYS A 58 -11.16 7.57 -4.71
CA LYS A 58 -11.66 8.44 -5.78
C LYS A 58 -13.07 7.99 -6.18
N PRO A 59 -14.03 8.91 -6.39
CA PRO A 59 -15.33 8.56 -6.93
C PRO A 59 -15.18 7.95 -8.33
N MET A 60 -15.96 6.92 -8.63
CA MET A 60 -16.09 6.43 -10.00
C MET A 60 -17.03 7.38 -10.74
N ARG A 61 -16.55 8.00 -11.83
CA ARG A 61 -17.45 8.72 -12.74
C ARG A 61 -18.32 7.68 -13.47
N LYS A 62 -19.63 7.92 -13.47
CA LYS A 62 -20.59 7.19 -14.30
C LYS A 62 -20.37 7.50 -15.77
#